data_AF-A0A0F9SRD8-F1
#
_entry.id   AF-A0A0F9SRD8-F1
#
_cell.length_a   1.000
_cell.length_b   1.000
_cell.length_c   1.000
_cell.angle_alpha   90.00
_cell.angle_beta   90.00
_cell.angle_gamma   90.00
#
_symmetry.space_group_name_H-M   'P 1'
#
loop_
_entity.id
_entity.type
_entity.pdbx_description
1 polymer ?
#
loop_
_entity_poly.entity_id
_entity_poly.type
_entity_poly.pdbx_seq_one_letter_code
_entity_poly.pdbx_strand_id
1 'polypeptide(L)'
;LVKDVNDNIVPVPIKNSYAEGLDLADYWSSMSGARKGMIDRSLQTSIPGAFSKELLNVTVNHVVTEVDCGTKKGIDVSITDSDIVDRFLARGEKGVGRRNSIVTHFVVKKARLRGLKTLLVRSPLTCEADKGVCQKCYGLSVNGMVPSIGHNVGVEAGQAIAEPATQMTMRTFHTGGAAGVAGGVVSGFTRVSNLLKMPRILKGKATISRVKGTVDSIGESPIGGWTVMVGGEEHYVPAARNLLVKKGNKIGKGDRLSDGPIKPQEILELRGMRATQDYLVDSLKNEYSGQGIQVKRRILETVVRPLTNTARVLHPGGHPTYVPGDFAPLTKLQAYNQDKNENGQVTYEEIIRGINTAPLMSQDWLTRLNFQRLKDTLIEGPSQGWKTDISSVSAPLAAYAYGPEIGREKNAEEVGEEELEETESV
;
A
#
# COMPACT_ATOMS: atom_id res chain seq x y z
N LEU A 1 -36.05 5.82 7.35
CA LEU A 1 -36.07 4.93 6.16
C LEU A 1 -35.24 3.70 6.46
N VAL A 2 -35.69 2.51 6.02
CA VAL A 2 -35.00 1.23 6.25
C VAL A 2 -34.62 0.60 4.91
N LYS A 3 -33.57 -0.23 4.89
CA LYS A 3 -33.16 -1.03 3.74
C LYS A 3 -33.62 -2.49 3.85
N ASP A 4 -33.98 -3.08 2.72
CA ASP A 4 -34.22 -4.52 2.59
C ASP A 4 -32.91 -5.32 2.55
N VAL A 5 -33.03 -6.65 2.41
CA VAL A 5 -31.86 -7.55 2.32
C VAL A 5 -30.97 -7.25 1.10
N ASN A 6 -31.56 -6.74 0.02
CA ASN A 6 -30.90 -6.38 -1.23
C ASN A 6 -30.38 -4.93 -1.27
N ASP A 7 -30.35 -4.23 -0.12
CA ASP A 7 -29.98 -2.81 0.02
C ASP A 7 -30.93 -1.79 -0.66
N ASN A 8 -32.11 -2.23 -1.09
CA ASN A 8 -33.14 -1.34 -1.60
C ASN A 8 -33.83 -0.61 -0.46
N ILE A 9 -34.17 0.66 -0.66
CA ILE A 9 -34.94 1.42 0.32
C ILE A 9 -36.37 0.88 0.35
N VAL A 10 -36.84 0.50 1.53
CA VAL A 10 -38.23 0.11 1.75
C VAL A 10 -39.11 1.35 1.51
N PRO A 11 -40.11 1.29 0.61
CA PRO A 11 -40.89 2.45 0.21
C PRO A 11 -41.77 3.02 1.33
N VAL A 12 -42.02 2.25 2.39
CA VAL A 12 -42.79 2.69 3.57
C VAL A 12 -41.82 3.21 4.65
N PRO A 13 -41.85 4.50 4.99
CA PRO A 13 -41.01 5.05 6.05
C PRO A 13 -41.60 4.76 7.44
N ILE A 14 -40.75 4.33 8.37
CA ILE A 14 -41.04 4.33 9.81
C ILE A 14 -41.17 5.78 10.27
N LYS A 15 -42.31 6.13 10.87
CA LYS A 15 -42.61 7.51 11.31
C LYS A 15 -42.30 7.75 12.77
N ASN A 16 -42.51 6.75 13.62
CA ASN A 16 -42.33 6.87 15.05
C ASN A 16 -40.87 6.62 15.44
N SER A 17 -40.42 7.32 16.48
CA SER A 17 -39.13 7.08 17.13
C SER A 17 -39.19 5.91 18.12
N TYR A 18 -38.03 5.39 18.54
CA TYR A 18 -37.98 4.36 19.59
C TYR A 18 -38.56 4.82 20.93
N ALA A 19 -38.56 6.13 21.21
CA ALA A 19 -39.15 6.70 22.43
C ALA A 19 -40.69 6.73 22.36
N GLU A 20 -41.25 6.94 21.17
CA GLU A 20 -42.70 6.94 20.93
C GLU A 20 -43.26 5.52 20.77
N GLY A 21 -42.39 4.55 20.46
CA GLY A 21 -42.76 3.16 20.21
C GLY A 21 -43.03 2.89 18.73
N LEU A 22 -42.75 1.65 18.30
CA LEU A 22 -42.94 1.22 16.92
C LEU A 22 -44.20 0.38 16.81
N ASP A 23 -45.05 0.70 15.82
CA ASP A 23 -46.17 -0.16 15.45
C ASP A 23 -45.66 -1.51 14.88
N LEU A 24 -46.50 -2.54 14.91
CA LEU A 24 -46.12 -3.88 14.43
C LEU A 24 -45.58 -3.86 12.99
N ALA A 25 -46.19 -3.08 12.10
CA ALA A 25 -45.76 -2.94 10.72
C ALA A 25 -44.39 -2.27 10.60
N ASP A 26 -44.16 -1.20 11.37
CA ASP A 26 -42.88 -0.49 11.41
C ASP A 26 -41.78 -1.37 11.99
N TYR A 27 -42.07 -2.09 13.07
CA TYR A 27 -41.15 -3.06 13.67
C TYR A 27 -40.81 -4.20 12.70
N TRP A 28 -41.81 -4.78 12.02
CA TRP A 28 -41.61 -5.83 11.01
C TRP A 28 -40.76 -5.35 9.84
N SER A 29 -41.00 -4.13 9.34
CA SER A 29 -40.20 -3.54 8.27
C SER A 29 -38.72 -3.38 8.66
N SER A 30 -38.46 -3.06 9.93
CA SER A 30 -37.10 -2.91 10.49
C SER A 30 -36.35 -4.23 10.66
N MET A 31 -37.06 -5.36 10.83
CA MET A 31 -36.45 -6.67 11.08
C MET A 31 -35.52 -7.13 9.95
N SER A 32 -35.87 -6.83 8.70
CA SER A 32 -35.10 -7.28 7.53
C SER A 32 -33.66 -6.71 7.54
N GLY A 33 -33.54 -5.39 7.77
CA GLY A 33 -32.26 -4.71 7.92
C GLY A 33 -31.50 -5.12 9.18
N ALA A 34 -32.20 -5.30 10.31
CA ALA A 34 -31.59 -5.76 11.55
C ALA A 34 -31.01 -7.18 11.43
N ARG A 35 -31.74 -8.11 10.80
CA ARG A 35 -31.30 -9.49 10.57
C ARG A 35 -30.10 -9.54 9.63
N LYS A 36 -30.12 -8.77 8.54
CA LYS A 36 -28.96 -8.63 7.65
C LYS A 36 -27.75 -8.12 8.41
N GLY A 37 -27.91 -7.07 9.23
CA GLY A 37 -26.83 -6.54 10.06
C GLY A 37 -26.24 -7.56 11.04
N MET A 38 -27.07 -8.42 11.64
CA MET A 38 -26.59 -9.51 12.51
C MET A 38 -25.82 -10.60 11.74
N ILE A 39 -26.31 -11.00 10.56
CA ILE A 39 -25.63 -11.99 9.71
C ILE A 39 -24.30 -11.41 9.20
N ASP A 40 -24.32 -10.18 8.71
CA ASP A 40 -23.13 -9.47 8.25
C ASP A 40 -22.10 -9.33 9.38
N ARG A 41 -22.54 -9.06 10.62
CA ARG A 41 -21.64 -9.05 11.79
C ARG A 41 -20.92 -10.38 11.98
N SER A 42 -21.61 -11.51 11.80
CA SER A 42 -21.01 -12.83 11.93
C SER A 42 -20.02 -13.12 10.81
N LEU A 43 -20.39 -12.83 9.56
CA LEU A 43 -19.59 -13.18 8.38
C LEU A 43 -18.42 -12.21 8.14
N GLN A 44 -18.62 -10.91 8.37
CA GLN A 44 -17.66 -9.88 8.02
C GLN A 44 -16.47 -9.74 8.98
N THR A 45 -16.38 -10.53 10.06
CA THR A 45 -15.17 -10.59 10.91
C THR A 45 -14.05 -11.42 10.26
N SER A 46 -14.43 -12.44 9.48
CA SER A 46 -13.47 -13.34 8.83
C SER A 46 -12.65 -12.64 7.73
N ILE A 47 -13.27 -11.72 6.99
CA ILE A 47 -12.66 -11.08 5.81
C ILE A 47 -11.51 -10.14 6.20
N PRO A 48 -11.66 -9.22 7.18
CA PRO A 48 -10.56 -8.40 7.67
C PRO A 48 -9.46 -9.20 8.36
N GLY A 49 -9.81 -10.29 9.06
CA GLY A 49 -8.81 -11.19 9.65
C GLY A 49 -7.93 -11.85 8.59
N ALA A 50 -8.54 -12.39 7.52
CA ALA A 50 -7.80 -12.94 6.39
C ALA A 50 -6.96 -11.87 5.66
N PHE A 51 -7.52 -10.68 5.46
CA PHE A 51 -6.80 -9.54 4.89
C PHE A 51 -5.59 -9.13 5.75
N SER A 52 -5.74 -9.09 7.08
CA SER A 52 -4.65 -8.78 8.01
C SER A 52 -3.51 -9.78 7.88
N LYS A 53 -3.83 -11.08 7.81
CA LYS A 53 -2.83 -12.13 7.60
C LYS A 53 -2.10 -11.99 6.26
N GLU A 54 -2.84 -11.74 5.17
CA GLU A 54 -2.24 -11.51 3.84
C GLU A 54 -1.32 -10.29 3.84
N LEU A 55 -1.74 -9.19 4.49
CA LEU A 55 -0.95 -7.96 4.58
C LEU A 55 0.33 -8.17 5.39
N LEU A 56 0.23 -8.80 6.57
CA LEU A 56 1.39 -9.05 7.44
C LEU A 56 2.41 -9.97 6.78
N ASN A 57 1.97 -10.99 6.04
CA ASN A 57 2.88 -11.87 5.31
C ASN A 57 3.73 -11.13 4.25
N VAL A 58 3.26 -9.97 3.77
CA VAL A 58 3.98 -9.14 2.79
C VAL A 58 4.88 -8.13 3.49
N THR A 59 4.44 -7.56 4.62
CA THR A 59 5.17 -6.50 5.31
C THR A 59 6.20 -7.01 6.30
N VAL A 60 6.08 -8.24 6.81
CA VAL A 60 6.98 -8.79 7.85
C VAL A 60 8.47 -8.72 7.49
N ASN A 61 8.79 -8.75 6.20
CA ASN A 61 10.16 -8.68 5.69
C ASN A 61 10.78 -7.27 5.77
N HIS A 62 10.00 -6.26 6.19
CA HIS A 62 10.46 -4.87 6.35
C HIS A 62 10.98 -4.64 7.77
N VAL A 63 12.14 -5.21 8.04
CA VAL A 63 12.90 -4.96 9.28
C VAL A 63 13.93 -3.87 9.07
N VAL A 64 14.26 -3.14 10.13
CA VAL A 64 15.35 -2.18 10.11
C VAL A 64 16.69 -2.92 10.15
N THR A 65 17.43 -2.89 9.05
CA THR A 65 18.66 -3.69 8.89
C THR A 65 19.93 -2.86 9.06
N GLU A 66 19.91 -1.60 8.66
CA GLU A 66 21.09 -0.73 8.66
C GLU A 66 20.75 0.71 9.03
N VAL A 67 21.76 1.48 9.44
CA VAL A 67 21.60 2.89 9.82
C VAL A 67 21.30 3.77 8.58
N ASP A 68 22.04 3.59 7.49
CA ASP A 68 21.96 4.45 6.31
C ASP A 68 22.30 3.69 5.02
N CYS A 69 21.33 3.52 4.12
CA CYS A 69 21.57 2.92 2.79
C CYS A 69 22.35 3.81 1.82
N GLY A 70 22.74 5.02 2.23
CA GLY A 70 23.50 5.95 1.38
C GLY A 70 22.71 6.62 0.26
N THR A 71 21.43 6.28 0.06
CA THR A 71 20.64 6.81 -1.06
C THR A 71 20.56 8.34 -1.06
N LYS A 72 20.67 8.92 -2.25
CA LYS A 72 20.43 10.35 -2.51
C LYS A 72 19.02 10.60 -3.04
N LYS A 73 18.29 9.54 -3.39
CA LYS A 73 16.92 9.61 -3.87
C LYS A 73 16.00 9.90 -2.67
N GLY A 74 14.93 10.63 -2.95
CA GLY A 74 13.93 11.00 -1.95
C GLY A 74 12.62 11.34 -2.63
N ILE A 75 11.67 11.76 -1.82
CA ILE A 75 10.36 12.21 -2.26
C ILE A 75 10.22 13.69 -1.94
N ASP A 76 9.66 14.46 -2.88
CA ASP A 76 9.36 15.86 -2.65
C ASP A 76 8.05 15.97 -1.86
N VAL A 77 8.14 16.47 -0.63
CA VAL A 77 6.97 16.68 0.24
C VAL A 77 6.76 18.17 0.44
N SER A 78 5.50 18.61 0.36
CA SER A 78 5.13 20.00 0.62
C SER A 78 5.37 20.36 2.09
N ILE A 79 5.90 21.55 2.34
CA ILE A 79 6.16 22.08 3.70
C ILE A 79 4.85 22.28 4.49
N THR A 80 3.72 22.38 3.79
CA THR A 80 2.39 22.47 4.41
C THR A 80 1.85 21.13 4.88
N ASP A 81 2.40 20.01 4.39
CA ASP A 81 1.93 18.68 4.78
C ASP A 81 2.49 18.32 6.16
N SER A 82 1.63 17.80 7.04
CA SER A 82 2.03 17.34 8.38
C SER A 82 2.94 16.12 8.32
N ASP A 83 2.88 15.34 7.23
CA ASP A 83 3.68 14.12 7.04
C ASP A 83 5.17 14.37 6.76
N ILE A 84 5.60 15.64 6.67
CA ILE A 84 7.01 16.00 6.47
C ILE A 84 7.84 15.85 7.74
N VAL A 85 7.19 15.96 8.90
CA VAL A 85 7.83 15.85 10.22
C VAL A 85 8.24 14.40 10.46
N ASP A 86 9.27 14.17 11.29
CA ASP A 86 9.79 12.85 11.66
C ASP A 86 10.56 12.11 10.54
N ARG A 87 10.84 12.80 9.43
CA ARG A 87 11.63 12.27 8.31
C ARG A 87 13.04 12.88 8.28
N PHE A 88 13.95 12.26 7.54
CA PHE A 88 15.29 12.80 7.30
C PHE A 88 15.38 13.50 5.94
N LEU A 89 16.17 14.57 5.85
CA LEU A 89 16.44 15.24 4.56
C LEU A 89 17.33 14.38 3.67
N ALA A 90 16.87 14.11 2.44
CA ALA A 90 17.66 13.40 1.42
C ALA A 90 18.74 14.30 0.82
N ARG A 91 18.40 15.58 0.60
CA ARG A 91 19.31 16.65 0.16
C ARG A 91 19.34 17.76 1.20
N GLY A 92 20.55 18.20 1.56
CA GLY A 92 20.72 19.35 2.44
C GLY A 92 20.35 20.64 1.73
N GLU A 93 19.64 21.53 2.43
CA GLU A 93 19.27 22.85 1.91
C GLU A 93 19.95 23.93 2.76
N LYS A 94 20.63 24.88 2.10
CA LYS A 94 21.42 25.91 2.77
C LYS A 94 20.55 26.63 3.80
N GLY A 95 21.01 26.64 5.06
CA GLY A 95 20.37 27.29 6.21
C GLY A 95 19.03 26.73 6.68
N VAL A 96 18.62 25.56 6.17
CA VAL A 96 17.51 24.76 6.70
C VAL A 96 18.05 23.58 7.49
N GLY A 97 18.93 22.78 6.87
CA GLY A 97 19.52 21.59 7.48
C GLY A 97 20.54 20.92 6.56
N ARG A 98 21.45 20.13 7.15
CA ARG A 98 22.40 19.30 6.38
C ARG A 98 21.68 18.05 5.86
N ARG A 99 22.29 17.36 4.89
CA ARG A 99 21.82 16.02 4.49
C ARG A 99 21.74 15.11 5.73
N ASN A 100 20.73 14.25 5.79
CA ASN A 100 20.47 13.37 6.93
C ASN A 100 20.16 14.09 8.25
N SER A 101 19.84 15.39 8.24
CA SER A 101 19.24 16.01 9.43
C SER A 101 17.77 15.66 9.52
N ILE A 102 17.28 15.42 10.74
CA ILE A 102 15.87 15.20 10.99
C ILE A 102 15.05 16.47 10.75
N VAL A 103 13.88 16.30 10.14
CA VAL A 103 12.91 17.35 9.91
C VAL A 103 12.01 17.47 11.14
N THR A 104 12.33 18.44 11.99
CA THR A 104 11.47 18.86 13.10
C THR A 104 10.62 20.07 12.70
N HIS A 105 9.64 20.41 13.53
CA HIS A 105 8.84 21.64 13.38
C HIS A 105 9.71 22.91 13.24
N PHE A 106 10.89 22.95 13.87
CA PHE A 106 11.84 24.05 13.73
C PHE A 106 12.45 24.13 12.32
N VAL A 107 12.78 22.98 11.73
CA VAL A 107 13.32 22.90 10.36
C VAL A 107 12.26 23.34 9.35
N VAL A 108 11.01 22.90 9.54
CA VAL A 108 9.85 23.31 8.72
C VAL A 108 9.63 24.82 8.81
N LYS A 109 9.69 25.42 10.01
CA LYS A 109 9.56 26.88 10.20
C LYS A 109 10.69 27.64 9.49
N LYS A 110 11.94 27.17 9.59
CA LYS A 110 13.08 27.75 8.87
C LYS A 110 12.91 27.66 7.35
N ALA A 111 12.44 26.53 6.84
CA ALA A 111 12.16 26.35 5.42
C ALA A 111 11.06 27.30 4.93
N ARG A 112 9.99 27.47 5.71
CA ARG A 112 8.87 28.39 5.42
C ARG A 112 9.33 29.85 5.38
N LEU A 113 10.18 30.28 6.31
CA LEU A 113 10.76 31.64 6.33
C LEU A 113 11.61 31.94 5.09
N ARG A 114 12.18 30.92 4.45
CA ARG A 114 12.98 31.04 3.23
C ARG A 114 12.16 30.95 1.95
N GLY A 115 10.83 30.81 2.05
CA GLY A 115 9.95 30.71 0.88
C GLY A 115 10.07 29.40 0.10
N LEU A 116 10.66 28.35 0.69
CA LEU A 116 10.64 27.03 0.08
C LEU A 116 9.21 26.48 0.07
N LYS A 117 8.83 25.77 -1.01
CA LYS A 117 7.51 25.11 -1.14
C LYS A 117 7.57 23.63 -0.77
N THR A 118 8.64 22.95 -1.18
CA THR A 118 8.86 21.52 -0.96
C THR A 118 10.24 21.28 -0.36
N LEU A 119 10.39 20.16 0.34
CA LEU A 119 11.68 19.62 0.74
C LEU A 119 11.82 18.17 0.25
N LEU A 120 13.03 17.83 -0.19
CA LEU A 120 13.36 16.47 -0.59
C LEU A 120 13.70 15.65 0.66
N VAL A 121 12.78 14.78 1.07
CA VAL A 121 12.90 13.93 2.26
C VAL A 121 13.12 12.47 1.87
N ARG A 122 13.75 11.70 2.75
CA ARG A 122 13.89 10.25 2.58
C ARG A 122 12.55 9.56 2.84
N SER A 123 12.36 8.43 2.18
CA SER A 123 11.16 7.60 2.28
C SER A 123 11.55 6.12 2.25
N PRO A 124 10.76 5.23 2.87
CA PRO A 124 10.87 3.80 2.67
C PRO A 124 10.82 3.40 1.19
N LEU A 125 10.04 4.09 0.36
CA LEU A 125 9.86 3.76 -1.07
C LEU A 125 11.16 3.89 -1.88
N THR A 126 12.03 4.84 -1.51
CA THR A 126 13.29 5.12 -2.21
C THR A 126 14.50 4.50 -1.50
N CYS A 127 14.27 3.62 -0.53
CA CYS A 127 15.34 3.01 0.24
C CYS A 127 16.09 1.96 -0.59
N GLU A 128 17.41 2.13 -0.68
CA GLU A 128 18.32 1.23 -1.41
C GLU A 128 18.95 0.10 -0.56
N ALA A 129 18.43 -0.15 0.65
CA ALA A 129 18.88 -1.24 1.51
C ALA A 129 18.66 -2.62 0.86
N ASP A 130 19.62 -3.54 1.01
CA ASP A 130 19.58 -4.87 0.37
C ASP A 130 18.44 -5.76 0.88
N LYS A 131 18.28 -5.79 2.21
CA LYS A 131 17.17 -6.43 2.93
C LYS A 131 16.50 -5.37 3.81
N GLY A 132 15.17 -5.41 3.92
CA GLY A 132 14.44 -4.53 4.84
C GLY A 132 14.52 -3.03 4.50
N VAL A 133 14.62 -2.17 5.51
CA VAL A 133 14.63 -0.70 5.39
C VAL A 133 15.75 -0.10 6.23
N CYS A 134 16.35 1.01 5.77
CA CYS A 134 17.32 1.77 6.55
C CYS A 134 16.65 2.66 7.62
N GLN A 135 17.30 2.86 8.78
CA GLN A 135 16.80 3.75 9.85
C GLN A 135 16.45 5.15 9.35
N LYS A 136 17.34 5.77 8.57
CA LYS A 136 17.14 7.13 8.04
C LYS A 136 16.05 7.21 6.96
N CYS A 137 15.75 6.11 6.30
CA CYS A 137 14.76 6.03 5.23
C CYS A 137 13.36 5.92 5.83
N TYR A 138 13.24 5.19 6.93
CA TYR A 138 12.04 5.16 7.75
C TYR A 138 11.85 6.52 8.45
N GLY A 139 12.79 6.95 9.30
CA GLY A 139 12.60 8.15 10.13
C GLY A 139 12.33 7.79 11.59
N LEU A 140 11.67 8.67 12.34
CA LEU A 140 11.34 8.38 13.75
C LEU A 140 10.12 7.48 13.88
N SER A 141 10.17 6.52 14.78
CA SER A 141 9.02 5.73 15.22
C SER A 141 8.00 6.60 15.98
N VAL A 142 6.87 5.99 16.36
CA VAL A 142 5.77 6.68 17.07
C VAL A 142 6.23 7.25 18.43
N ASN A 143 7.22 6.63 19.05
CA ASN A 143 7.87 7.09 20.28
C ASN A 143 8.79 8.31 20.10
N GLY A 144 8.96 8.82 18.87
CA GLY A 144 9.86 9.94 18.58
C GLY A 144 11.35 9.58 18.56
N MET A 145 11.68 8.29 18.65
CA MET A 145 13.06 7.80 18.55
C MET A 145 13.28 7.11 17.20
N VAL A 146 14.54 7.04 16.76
CA VAL A 146 14.90 6.23 15.59
C VAL A 146 14.77 4.75 15.97
N PRO A 147 14.10 3.90 15.17
CA PRO A 147 13.97 2.48 15.49
C PRO A 147 15.35 1.81 15.53
N SER A 148 15.57 0.91 16.48
CA SER A 148 16.79 0.12 16.58
C SER A 148 16.95 -0.83 15.39
N ILE A 149 18.18 -1.26 15.13
CA ILE A 149 18.45 -2.34 14.17
C ILE A 149 17.79 -3.63 14.70
N GLY A 150 17.13 -4.36 13.82
CA GLY A 150 16.29 -5.52 14.15
C GLY A 150 14.81 -5.18 14.41
N HIS A 151 14.45 -3.90 14.53
CA HIS A 151 13.06 -3.50 14.78
C HIS A 151 12.17 -3.75 13.54
N ASN A 152 11.04 -4.45 13.72
CA ASN A 152 10.15 -4.79 12.61
C ASN A 152 9.10 -3.70 12.33
N VAL A 153 9.53 -2.65 11.62
CA VAL A 153 8.65 -1.55 11.18
C VAL A 153 7.55 -2.00 10.21
N GLY A 154 7.74 -3.14 9.53
CA GLY A 154 6.78 -3.73 8.62
C GLY A 154 5.55 -4.32 9.32
N VAL A 155 5.76 -5.02 10.44
CA VAL A 155 4.67 -5.55 11.27
C VAL A 155 3.90 -4.40 11.91
N GLU A 156 4.60 -3.39 12.46
CA GLU A 156 3.96 -2.19 13.00
C GLU A 156 3.10 -1.48 11.93
N ALA A 157 3.65 -1.28 10.74
CA ALA A 157 2.94 -0.63 9.66
C ALA A 157 1.75 -1.49 9.16
N GLY A 158 1.93 -2.80 9.05
CA GLY A 158 0.86 -3.73 8.68
C GLY A 158 -0.29 -3.71 9.67
N GLN A 159 0.00 -3.75 10.98
CA GLN A 159 -1.01 -3.66 12.03
C GLN A 159 -1.71 -2.30 12.07
N ALA A 160 -0.97 -1.21 11.92
CA ALA A 160 -1.53 0.15 11.86
C ALA A 160 -2.53 0.36 10.71
N ILE A 161 -2.48 -0.48 9.68
CA ILE A 161 -3.42 -0.49 8.56
C ILE A 161 -4.53 -1.54 8.75
N ALA A 162 -4.18 -2.74 9.21
CA ALA A 162 -5.09 -3.87 9.33
C ALA A 162 -6.10 -3.73 10.50
N GLU A 163 -5.67 -3.21 11.64
CA GLU A 163 -6.53 -3.03 12.81
C GLU A 163 -7.67 -2.04 12.51
N PRO A 164 -7.42 -0.84 11.95
CA PRO A 164 -8.50 0.08 11.65
C PRO A 164 -9.35 -0.42 10.46
N ALA A 165 -8.79 -1.19 9.52
CA ALA A 165 -9.56 -1.83 8.45
C ALA A 165 -10.59 -2.84 9.01
N THR A 166 -10.22 -3.56 10.06
CA THR A 166 -11.15 -4.43 10.80
C THR A 166 -12.25 -3.59 11.45
N GLN A 167 -11.89 -2.49 12.11
CA GLN A 167 -12.87 -1.57 12.68
C GLN A 167 -13.82 -0.94 11.65
N MET A 168 -13.35 -0.58 10.45
CA MET A 168 -14.21 -0.06 9.38
C MET A 168 -15.34 -1.04 9.06
N THR A 169 -14.98 -2.32 8.96
CA THR A 169 -15.95 -3.37 8.71
C THR A 169 -16.94 -3.47 9.88
N MET A 170 -16.44 -3.34 11.12
CA MET A 170 -17.28 -3.41 12.32
C MET A 170 -18.20 -2.21 12.55
N ARG A 171 -17.82 -0.99 12.16
CA ARG A 171 -18.67 0.21 12.31
C ARG A 171 -19.96 0.12 11.53
N THR A 172 -19.99 -0.67 10.45
CA THR A 172 -21.22 -0.96 9.69
C THR A 172 -22.30 -1.62 10.57
N PHE A 173 -21.90 -2.41 11.57
CA PHE A 173 -22.78 -3.29 12.33
C PHE A 173 -23.86 -2.57 13.14
N HIS A 174 -23.63 -1.31 13.52
CA HIS A 174 -24.50 -0.58 14.45
C HIS A 174 -25.55 0.30 13.75
N THR A 175 -25.57 0.36 12.42
CA THR A 175 -26.50 1.24 11.68
C THR A 175 -27.89 0.61 11.44
N GLY A 176 -28.07 -0.68 11.74
CA GLY A 176 -29.40 -1.31 11.88
C GLY A 176 -30.31 -1.23 10.66
N GLY A 177 -29.77 -1.05 9.46
CA GLY A 177 -30.56 -0.91 8.23
C GLY A 177 -31.16 0.48 8.01
N ALA A 178 -30.89 1.47 8.87
CA ALA A 178 -31.32 2.85 8.66
C ALA A 178 -30.62 3.46 7.43
N ALA A 179 -31.40 3.88 6.44
CA ALA A 179 -30.87 4.50 5.23
C ALA A 179 -30.41 5.95 5.53
N GLY A 180 -29.15 6.25 5.20
CA GLY A 180 -28.52 7.57 5.39
C GLY A 180 -27.19 7.53 6.14
N VAL A 181 -27.01 6.57 7.07
CA VAL A 181 -25.79 6.48 7.91
C VAL A 181 -24.77 5.47 7.36
N ALA A 182 -25.21 4.45 6.61
CA ALA A 182 -24.41 3.27 6.27
C ALA A 182 -23.77 3.25 4.87
N GLY A 183 -24.10 4.20 3.98
CA GLY A 183 -23.68 4.15 2.57
C GLY A 183 -22.17 4.32 2.32
N GLY A 184 -21.43 4.85 3.30
CA GLY A 184 -20.00 5.14 3.17
C GLY A 184 -19.05 4.10 3.79
N VAL A 185 -19.52 3.25 4.70
CA VAL A 185 -18.63 2.48 5.60
C VAL A 185 -18.23 1.10 5.02
N VAL A 186 -19.18 0.30 4.53
CA VAL A 186 -18.90 -0.98 3.82
C VAL A 186 -18.06 -0.75 2.56
N SER A 187 -18.24 0.41 1.94
CA SER A 187 -17.44 0.83 0.80
C SER A 187 -15.97 1.05 1.15
N GLY A 188 -15.64 1.51 2.37
CA GLY A 188 -14.27 1.87 2.75
C GLY A 188 -13.32 0.68 2.78
N PHE A 189 -13.65 -0.37 3.53
CA PHE A 189 -12.82 -1.59 3.58
C PHE A 189 -12.68 -2.23 2.20
N THR A 190 -13.78 -2.33 1.45
CA THR A 190 -13.77 -2.94 0.11
C THR A 190 -12.84 -2.18 -0.84
N ARG A 191 -12.79 -0.85 -0.75
CA ARG A 191 -11.87 -0.02 -1.55
C ARG A 191 -10.41 -0.22 -1.15
N VAL A 192 -10.11 -0.18 0.15
CA VAL A 192 -8.75 -0.46 0.68
C VAL A 192 -8.28 -1.86 0.26
N SER A 193 -9.14 -2.86 0.42
CA SER A 193 -8.87 -4.24 0.01
C SER A 193 -8.61 -4.34 -1.49
N ASN A 194 -9.42 -3.69 -2.34
CA ASN A 194 -9.20 -3.68 -3.79
C ASN A 194 -7.91 -2.96 -4.20
N LEU A 195 -7.53 -1.87 -3.51
CA LEU A 195 -6.27 -1.16 -3.77
C LEU A 195 -5.04 -2.02 -3.45
N LEU A 196 -5.09 -2.81 -2.37
CA LEU A 196 -3.95 -3.65 -1.94
C LEU A 196 -3.93 -5.04 -2.57
N LYS A 197 -5.09 -5.66 -2.85
CA LYS A 197 -5.18 -6.96 -3.54
C LYS A 197 -5.09 -6.83 -5.07
N MET A 198 -5.39 -5.66 -5.62
CA MET A 198 -5.29 -5.33 -7.04
C MET A 198 -5.89 -6.41 -7.96
N PRO A 199 -7.21 -6.69 -7.85
CA PRO A 199 -7.85 -7.75 -8.60
C PRO A 199 -7.73 -7.52 -10.12
N ARG A 200 -7.71 -8.62 -10.89
CA ARG A 200 -7.62 -8.55 -12.37
C ARG A 200 -8.75 -7.72 -12.97
N ILE A 201 -9.96 -7.90 -12.45
CA ILE A 201 -11.17 -7.21 -12.88
C ILE A 201 -11.62 -6.31 -11.71
N LEU A 202 -11.62 -5.00 -11.95
CA LEU A 202 -12.09 -4.00 -11.01
C LEU A 202 -13.48 -3.53 -11.43
N LYS A 203 -14.49 -3.81 -10.60
CA LYS A 203 -15.88 -3.42 -10.87
C LYS A 203 -15.99 -1.89 -10.85
N GLY A 204 -16.58 -1.33 -11.91
CA GLY A 204 -16.81 0.11 -12.02
C GLY A 204 -15.52 0.93 -12.11
N LYS A 205 -14.45 0.38 -12.72
CA LYS A 205 -13.18 1.08 -12.91
C LYS A 205 -13.38 2.43 -13.62
N ALA A 206 -12.58 3.42 -13.23
CA ALA A 206 -12.51 4.69 -13.94
C ALA A 206 -11.82 4.51 -15.29
N THR A 207 -12.29 5.21 -16.32
CA THR A 207 -11.58 5.32 -17.60
C THR A 207 -10.49 6.38 -17.46
N ILE A 208 -9.26 6.02 -17.81
CA ILE A 208 -8.11 6.93 -17.83
C ILE A 208 -7.63 7.15 -19.26
N SER A 209 -7.04 8.31 -19.52
CA SER A 209 -6.52 8.64 -20.85
C SER A 209 -5.19 7.96 -21.12
N ARG A 210 -5.05 7.33 -22.30
CA ARG A 210 -3.81 6.64 -22.71
C ARG A 210 -2.78 7.59 -23.33
N VAL A 211 -3.26 8.69 -23.89
CA VAL A 211 -2.47 9.69 -24.60
C VAL A 211 -2.52 11.04 -23.91
N LYS A 212 -1.52 11.88 -24.16
CA LYS A 212 -1.54 13.27 -23.73
C LYS A 212 -2.19 14.10 -24.83
N GLY A 213 -3.20 14.89 -24.52
CA GLY A 213 -3.92 15.67 -25.52
C GLY A 213 -4.96 16.61 -24.94
N THR A 214 -5.70 17.26 -25.82
CA THR A 214 -6.92 18.00 -25.47
C THR A 214 -8.14 17.12 -25.70
N VAL A 215 -9.21 17.34 -24.93
CA VAL A 215 -10.50 16.71 -25.20
C VAL A 215 -11.13 17.35 -26.43
N ASP A 216 -11.19 16.61 -27.53
CA ASP A 216 -11.64 17.11 -28.82
C ASP A 216 -13.17 17.08 -28.93
N SER A 217 -13.78 15.96 -28.54
CA SER A 217 -15.23 15.78 -28.50
C SER A 217 -15.64 14.77 -27.42
N ILE A 218 -16.88 14.94 -26.96
CA ILE A 218 -17.55 14.00 -26.07
C ILE A 218 -18.87 13.67 -26.78
N GLY A 219 -19.04 12.42 -27.19
CA GLY A 219 -20.24 11.93 -27.85
C GLY A 219 -20.91 10.82 -27.05
N GLU A 220 -22.21 10.61 -27.26
CA GLU A 220 -22.89 9.43 -26.75
C GLU A 220 -22.51 8.20 -27.59
N SER A 221 -22.22 7.09 -26.91
CA SER A 221 -21.86 5.84 -27.57
C SER A 221 -23.12 5.05 -27.95
N PRO A 222 -23.15 4.33 -29.09
CA PRO A 222 -24.28 3.49 -29.49
C PRO A 222 -24.64 2.39 -28.47
N ILE A 223 -23.67 2.01 -27.64
CA ILE A 223 -23.79 0.94 -26.62
C ILE A 223 -24.28 1.50 -25.27
N GLY A 224 -24.59 2.80 -25.21
CA GLY A 224 -24.90 3.55 -24.00
C GLY A 224 -23.63 4.03 -23.28
N GLY A 225 -23.60 5.29 -22.85
CA GLY A 225 -22.44 5.91 -22.21
C GLY A 225 -21.79 6.95 -23.12
N TRP A 226 -20.52 7.27 -22.85
CA TRP A 226 -19.84 8.38 -23.49
C TRP A 226 -18.55 7.92 -24.17
N THR A 227 -18.29 8.39 -25.38
CA THR A 227 -16.99 8.27 -26.04
C THR A 227 -16.30 9.62 -25.97
N VAL A 228 -15.15 9.65 -25.30
CA VAL A 228 -14.30 10.84 -25.17
C VAL A 228 -13.13 10.71 -26.14
N MET A 229 -13.01 11.66 -27.06
CA MET A 229 -11.87 11.79 -27.96
C MET A 229 -10.77 12.60 -27.29
N VAL A 230 -9.59 12.03 -27.10
CA VAL A 230 -8.42 12.73 -26.58
C VAL A 230 -7.26 12.55 -27.54
N GLY A 231 -6.80 13.64 -28.17
CA GLY A 231 -5.61 13.61 -29.02
C GLY A 231 -5.68 12.59 -30.16
N GLY A 232 -6.87 12.36 -30.70
CA GLY A 232 -7.11 11.38 -31.77
C GLY A 232 -7.37 9.94 -31.33
N GLU A 233 -7.32 9.60 -30.03
CA GLU A 233 -7.73 8.28 -29.52
C GLU A 233 -9.12 8.31 -28.86
N GLU A 234 -9.91 7.26 -29.12
CA GLU A 234 -11.22 7.03 -28.50
C GLU A 234 -11.10 6.39 -27.12
N HIS A 235 -11.79 6.97 -26.14
CA HIS A 235 -11.91 6.43 -24.79
C HIS A 235 -13.38 6.26 -24.39
N TYR A 236 -13.81 5.02 -24.19
CA TYR A 236 -15.17 4.70 -23.78
C TYR A 236 -15.36 4.81 -22.27
N VAL A 237 -16.41 5.50 -21.85
CA VAL A 237 -16.87 5.69 -20.48
C VAL A 237 -18.26 5.09 -20.33
N PRO A 238 -18.45 4.09 -19.44
CA PRO A 238 -19.77 3.47 -19.24
C PRO A 238 -20.83 4.46 -18.75
N ALA A 239 -22.08 4.27 -19.17
CA ALA A 239 -23.22 5.11 -18.76
C ALA A 239 -23.45 5.19 -17.24
N ALA A 240 -23.05 4.16 -16.50
CA ALA A 240 -23.12 4.13 -15.05
C ALA A 240 -22.14 5.10 -14.35
N ARG A 241 -21.33 5.84 -15.11
CA ARG A 241 -20.28 6.72 -14.61
C ARG A 241 -20.43 8.14 -15.14
N ASN A 242 -20.10 9.08 -14.27
CA ASN A 242 -20.08 10.50 -14.56
C ASN A 242 -18.73 10.88 -15.15
N LEU A 243 -18.77 11.72 -16.19
CA LEU A 243 -17.60 12.34 -16.78
C LEU A 243 -17.05 13.43 -15.86
N LEU A 244 -15.73 13.45 -15.68
CA LEU A 244 -15.02 14.50 -14.94
C LEU A 244 -14.49 15.61 -15.86
N VAL A 245 -14.45 15.36 -17.17
CA VAL A 245 -13.78 16.20 -18.16
C VAL A 245 -14.77 16.94 -19.03
N LYS A 246 -14.39 18.13 -19.49
CA LYS A 246 -15.15 18.95 -20.46
C LYS A 246 -14.34 19.09 -21.76
N LYS A 247 -15.06 19.36 -22.86
CA LYS A 247 -14.43 19.68 -24.16
C LYS A 247 -13.44 20.83 -24.00
N GLY A 248 -12.24 20.66 -24.55
CA GLY A 248 -11.13 21.63 -24.44
C GLY A 248 -10.27 21.50 -23.17
N ASN A 249 -10.55 20.56 -22.26
CA ASN A 249 -9.63 20.30 -21.14
C ASN A 249 -8.31 19.68 -21.65
N LYS A 250 -7.19 20.14 -21.09
CA LYS A 250 -5.86 19.57 -21.33
C LYS A 250 -5.66 18.40 -20.38
N ILE A 251 -5.36 17.24 -20.94
CA ILE A 251 -5.27 15.97 -20.23
C ILE A 251 -3.87 15.38 -20.47
N GLY A 252 -3.23 14.97 -19.38
CA GLY A 252 -1.99 14.22 -19.40
C GLY A 252 -2.24 12.72 -19.53
N LYS A 253 -1.21 11.99 -19.97
CA LYS A 253 -1.21 10.53 -19.98
C LYS A 253 -1.53 10.00 -18.57
N GLY A 254 -2.53 9.13 -18.44
CA GLY A 254 -2.99 8.53 -17.18
C GLY A 254 -3.95 9.39 -16.34
N ASP A 255 -4.45 10.52 -16.84
CA ASP A 255 -5.46 11.33 -16.15
C ASP A 255 -6.85 10.69 -16.20
N ARG A 256 -7.67 10.96 -15.17
CA ARG A 256 -9.03 10.41 -15.04
C ARG A 256 -9.99 11.13 -15.99
N LEU A 257 -10.76 10.35 -16.75
CA LEU A 257 -11.86 10.85 -17.60
C LEU A 257 -13.22 10.70 -16.91
N SER A 258 -13.38 9.67 -16.07
CA SER A 258 -14.61 9.38 -15.34
C SER A 258 -14.39 9.24 -13.83
N ASP A 259 -15.48 9.25 -13.08
CA ASP A 259 -15.46 8.84 -11.67
C ASP A 259 -15.15 7.34 -11.53
N GLY A 260 -14.73 6.95 -10.32
CA GLY A 260 -14.46 5.57 -9.95
C GLY A 260 -13.01 5.29 -9.52
N PRO A 261 -12.73 4.06 -9.06
CA PRO A 261 -11.39 3.63 -8.70
C PRO A 261 -10.54 3.35 -9.95
N ILE A 262 -9.27 3.78 -9.95
CA ILE A 262 -8.32 3.43 -11.01
C ILE A 262 -7.62 2.13 -10.63
N LYS A 263 -7.39 1.29 -11.63
CA LYS A 263 -6.56 0.10 -11.52
C LYS A 263 -5.06 0.50 -11.49
N PRO A 264 -4.30 0.20 -10.42
CA PRO A 264 -2.90 0.63 -10.29
C PRO A 264 -1.99 0.15 -11.44
N GLN A 265 -2.27 -1.03 -12.01
CA GLN A 265 -1.49 -1.54 -13.14
C GLN A 265 -1.59 -0.65 -14.39
N GLU A 266 -2.75 -0.03 -14.64
CA GLU A 266 -2.90 0.89 -15.78
C GLU A 266 -2.10 2.18 -15.55
N ILE A 267 -1.90 2.60 -14.29
CA ILE A 267 -1.05 3.76 -13.96
C ILE A 267 0.42 3.42 -14.18
N LEU A 268 0.85 2.20 -13.84
CA LEU A 268 2.22 1.74 -14.06
C LEU A 268 2.60 1.80 -15.55
N GLU A 269 1.75 1.27 -16.42
CA GLU A 269 1.96 1.28 -17.87
C GLU A 269 2.00 2.70 -18.46
N LEU A 270 1.24 3.63 -17.87
CA LEU A 270 1.08 4.97 -18.43
C LEU A 270 2.07 6.01 -17.87
N ARG A 271 2.31 5.99 -16.55
CA ARG A 271 3.07 7.01 -15.79
C ARG A 271 4.33 6.47 -15.08
N GLY A 272 4.54 5.15 -15.06
CA GLY A 272 5.68 4.52 -14.41
C GLY A 272 5.52 4.29 -12.90
N MET A 273 6.49 3.60 -12.29
CA MET A 273 6.40 3.11 -10.91
C MET A 273 6.21 4.21 -9.86
N ARG A 274 6.93 5.34 -9.97
CA ARG A 274 6.88 6.40 -8.96
C ARG A 274 5.48 7.02 -8.84
N ALA A 275 4.84 7.28 -9.98
CA ALA A 275 3.47 7.79 -10.01
C ALA A 275 2.47 6.79 -9.44
N THR A 276 2.68 5.49 -9.66
CA THR A 276 1.82 4.44 -9.09
C THR A 276 1.97 4.32 -7.59
N GLN A 277 3.20 4.43 -7.06
CA GLN A 277 3.44 4.46 -5.62
C GLN A 277 2.73 5.63 -4.95
N ASP A 278 2.89 6.84 -5.49
CA ASP A 278 2.23 8.03 -4.94
C ASP A 278 0.71 7.91 -5.02
N TYR A 279 0.17 7.41 -6.14
CA TYR A 279 -1.25 7.13 -6.27
C TYR A 279 -1.76 6.14 -5.21
N LEU A 280 -1.05 5.04 -4.97
CA LEU A 280 -1.44 4.04 -3.97
C LEU A 280 -1.44 4.63 -2.56
N VAL A 281 -0.38 5.37 -2.21
CA VAL A 281 -0.24 6.02 -0.90
C VAL A 281 -1.34 7.08 -0.70
N ASP A 282 -1.57 7.94 -1.68
CA ASP A 282 -2.60 9.00 -1.59
C ASP A 282 -4.01 8.42 -1.54
N SER A 283 -4.29 7.40 -2.36
CA SER A 283 -5.59 6.73 -2.37
C SER A 283 -5.87 6.05 -1.04
N LEU A 284 -4.88 5.33 -0.47
CA LEU A 284 -5.03 4.73 0.85
C LEU A 284 -5.22 5.81 1.93
N LYS A 285 -4.39 6.87 1.94
CA LYS A 285 -4.52 7.96 2.91
C LYS A 285 -5.91 8.59 2.87
N ASN A 286 -6.47 8.81 1.68
CA ASN A 286 -7.80 9.38 1.50
C ASN A 286 -8.91 8.45 2.02
N GLU A 287 -8.81 7.14 1.77
CA GLU A 287 -9.79 6.17 2.26
C GLU A 287 -9.78 6.07 3.80
N TYR A 288 -8.61 6.06 4.45
CA TYR A 288 -8.53 6.08 5.92
C TYR A 288 -8.97 7.42 6.52
N SER A 289 -8.53 8.55 5.93
CA SER A 289 -8.90 9.89 6.39
C SER A 289 -10.40 10.15 6.27
N GLY A 290 -11.04 9.63 5.21
CA GLY A 290 -12.48 9.69 5.01
C GLY A 290 -13.28 8.95 6.09
N GLN A 291 -12.66 8.01 6.81
CA GLN A 291 -13.23 7.31 7.96
C GLN A 291 -12.84 7.94 9.31
N GLY A 292 -12.19 9.11 9.28
CA GLY A 292 -11.69 9.82 10.46
C GLY A 292 -10.43 9.22 11.08
N ILE A 293 -9.76 8.28 10.40
CA ILE A 293 -8.55 7.62 10.88
C ILE A 293 -7.33 8.31 10.25
N GLN A 294 -6.53 8.98 11.07
CA GLN A 294 -5.33 9.67 10.63
C GLN A 294 -4.15 8.70 10.61
N VAL A 295 -3.72 8.32 9.41
CA VAL A 295 -2.54 7.47 9.20
C VAL A 295 -1.43 8.30 8.56
N LYS A 296 -0.23 8.29 9.18
CA LYS A 296 0.94 8.98 8.63
C LYS A 296 1.35 8.36 7.29
N ARG A 297 1.70 9.19 6.30
CA ARG A 297 2.09 8.75 4.94
C ARG A 297 3.22 7.72 4.94
N ARG A 298 4.20 7.83 5.85
CA ARG A 298 5.31 6.88 5.96
C ARG A 298 4.85 5.44 6.22
N ILE A 299 3.82 5.26 7.05
CA ILE A 299 3.29 3.92 7.37
C ILE A 299 2.75 3.28 6.09
N LEU A 300 2.01 4.06 5.28
CA LEU A 300 1.51 3.64 3.99
C LEU A 300 2.65 3.36 2.99
N GLU A 301 3.69 4.18 2.99
CA GLU A 301 4.89 3.96 2.16
C GLU A 301 5.58 2.63 2.48
N THR A 302 5.71 2.27 3.77
CA THR A 302 6.26 0.97 4.20
C THR A 302 5.41 -0.20 3.70
N VAL A 303 4.08 -0.05 3.68
CA VAL A 303 3.14 -1.07 3.17
C VAL A 303 3.15 -1.17 1.64
N VAL A 304 3.30 -0.05 0.94
CA VAL A 304 3.29 0.01 -0.53
C VAL A 304 4.63 -0.44 -1.14
N ARG A 305 5.74 -0.27 -0.43
CA ARG A 305 7.07 -0.69 -0.89
C ARG A 305 7.13 -2.15 -1.37
N PRO A 306 6.72 -3.18 -0.60
CA PRO A 306 6.80 -4.57 -1.06
C PRO A 306 5.95 -4.85 -2.30
N LEU A 307 4.88 -4.08 -2.52
CA LEU A 307 3.98 -4.25 -3.67
C LEU A 307 4.57 -3.65 -4.96
N THR A 308 5.51 -2.72 -4.82
CA THR A 308 6.04 -1.88 -5.92
C THR A 308 7.54 -2.08 -6.17
N ASN A 309 8.24 -2.78 -5.27
CA ASN A 309 9.66 -3.09 -5.40
C ASN A 309 9.90 -4.45 -6.08
N THR A 310 9.15 -4.78 -7.13
CA THR A 310 9.32 -6.04 -7.87
C THR A 310 9.42 -5.79 -9.36
N ALA A 311 10.36 -6.46 -10.01
CA ALA A 311 10.55 -6.43 -11.45
C ALA A 311 10.80 -7.84 -11.98
N ARG A 312 10.38 -8.08 -13.22
CA ARG A 312 10.66 -9.31 -13.96
C ARG A 312 11.84 -9.10 -14.88
N VAL A 313 12.85 -9.95 -14.78
CA VAL A 313 14.03 -9.89 -15.64
C VAL A 313 13.65 -10.37 -17.04
N LEU A 314 13.94 -9.57 -18.08
CA LEU A 314 13.76 -9.95 -19.48
C LEU A 314 15.06 -10.53 -20.04
N HIS A 315 16.15 -9.76 -19.96
CA HIS A 315 17.48 -10.21 -20.32
C HIS A 315 18.48 -9.91 -19.19
N PRO A 316 19.23 -10.92 -18.73
CA PRO A 316 20.11 -10.80 -17.56
C PRO A 316 21.41 -10.03 -17.81
N GLY A 317 21.72 -9.65 -19.05
CA GLY A 317 22.85 -8.76 -19.35
C GLY A 317 24.23 -9.21 -18.85
N GLY A 318 24.41 -10.50 -18.56
CA GLY A 318 25.64 -11.05 -17.97
C GLY A 318 25.66 -11.15 -16.44
N HIS A 319 24.55 -10.87 -15.75
CA HIS A 319 24.42 -11.13 -14.31
C HIS A 319 24.47 -12.65 -14.03
N PRO A 320 25.35 -13.15 -13.15
CA PRO A 320 25.56 -14.59 -12.96
C PRO A 320 24.37 -15.30 -12.29
N THR A 321 23.56 -14.57 -11.52
CA THR A 321 22.48 -15.14 -10.70
C THR A 321 21.11 -15.15 -11.38
N TYR A 322 20.85 -14.26 -12.34
CA TYR A 322 19.50 -14.04 -12.86
C TYR A 322 19.28 -14.72 -14.21
N VAL A 323 18.10 -15.29 -14.39
CA VAL A 323 17.65 -15.93 -15.63
C VAL A 323 16.44 -15.15 -16.19
N PRO A 324 16.23 -15.12 -17.53
CA PRO A 324 15.00 -14.58 -18.10
C PRO A 324 13.75 -15.15 -17.44
N GLY A 325 12.88 -14.26 -16.96
CA GLY A 325 11.63 -14.62 -16.26
C GLY A 325 11.72 -14.56 -14.73
N ASP A 326 12.92 -14.44 -14.15
CA ASP A 326 13.09 -14.31 -12.71
C ASP A 326 12.46 -13.02 -12.16
N PHE A 327 11.99 -13.08 -10.92
CA PHE A 327 11.53 -11.92 -10.18
C PHE A 327 12.61 -11.46 -9.21
N ALA A 328 12.97 -10.18 -9.28
CA ALA A 328 13.96 -9.58 -8.41
C ALA A 328 13.47 -8.22 -7.89
N PRO A 329 13.99 -7.75 -6.75
CA PRO A 329 13.66 -6.42 -6.25
C PRO A 329 14.13 -5.33 -7.22
N LEU A 330 13.24 -4.41 -7.58
CA LEU A 330 13.53 -3.31 -8.51
C LEU A 330 14.76 -2.51 -8.08
N THR A 331 14.87 -2.26 -6.77
CA THR A 331 15.99 -1.54 -6.15
C THR A 331 17.34 -2.20 -6.42
N LYS A 332 17.42 -3.54 -6.37
CA LYS A 332 18.67 -4.28 -6.63
C LYS A 332 19.06 -4.22 -8.10
N LEU A 333 18.09 -4.38 -9.00
CA LEU A 333 18.33 -4.26 -10.43
C LEU A 333 18.78 -2.84 -10.82
N GLN A 334 18.15 -1.82 -10.23
CA GLN A 334 18.54 -0.43 -10.44
C GLN A 334 19.92 -0.10 -9.88
N ALA A 335 20.31 -0.67 -8.73
CA ALA A 335 21.65 -0.51 -8.18
C ALA A 335 22.69 -1.20 -9.08
N TYR A 336 22.42 -2.43 -9.52
CA TYR A 336 23.31 -3.16 -10.43
C TYR A 336 23.53 -2.42 -11.76
N ASN A 337 22.46 -1.87 -12.34
CA ASN A 337 22.54 -1.16 -13.62
C ASN A 337 23.23 0.22 -13.52
N GLN A 338 23.32 0.83 -12.33
CA GLN A 338 23.98 2.14 -12.16
C GLN A 338 25.49 2.05 -12.46
N ASP A 339 26.12 0.92 -12.19
CA ASP A 339 27.58 0.74 -12.31
C ASP A 339 28.00 0.03 -13.63
N LYS A 340 27.06 -0.23 -14.55
CA LYS A 340 27.30 -1.00 -15.79
C LYS A 340 27.02 -0.19 -17.05
N ASN A 341 27.88 -0.37 -18.06
CA ASN A 341 27.66 0.13 -19.43
C ASN A 341 26.48 -0.61 -20.09
N GLU A 342 25.85 0.01 -21.11
CA GLU A 342 24.61 -0.45 -21.77
C GLU A 342 24.61 -1.95 -22.16
N ASN A 343 25.74 -2.51 -22.62
CA ASN A 343 25.84 -3.92 -23.03
C ASN A 343 25.83 -4.94 -21.86
N GLY A 344 26.04 -4.48 -20.62
CA GLY A 344 26.07 -5.30 -19.41
C GLY A 344 24.91 -5.07 -18.44
N GLN A 345 23.88 -4.34 -18.88
CA GLN A 345 22.73 -4.00 -18.05
C GLN A 345 21.66 -5.08 -18.08
N VAL A 346 21.04 -5.32 -16.93
CA VAL A 346 19.87 -6.18 -16.83
C VAL A 346 18.66 -5.42 -17.35
N THR A 347 18.02 -5.91 -18.40
CA THR A 347 16.73 -5.38 -18.85
C THR A 347 15.61 -6.04 -18.05
N TYR A 348 14.67 -5.23 -17.59
CA TYR A 348 13.58 -5.70 -16.74
C TYR A 348 12.28 -4.98 -17.04
N GLU A 349 11.18 -5.62 -16.70
CA GLU A 349 9.83 -5.08 -16.72
C GLU A 349 9.37 -4.83 -15.29
N GLU A 350 8.93 -3.61 -15.00
CA GLU A 350 8.37 -3.25 -13.69
C GLU A 350 7.00 -3.91 -13.53
N ILE A 351 6.77 -4.61 -12.41
CA ILE A 351 5.51 -5.30 -12.14
C ILE A 351 5.02 -4.96 -10.75
N ILE A 352 3.70 -4.73 -10.65
CA ILE A 352 3.02 -4.56 -9.38
C ILE A 352 2.06 -5.73 -9.16
N ARG A 353 2.13 -6.34 -7.99
CA ARG A 353 1.21 -7.38 -7.53
C ARG A 353 0.55 -6.99 -6.22
N GLY A 354 -0.63 -7.54 -5.99
CA GLY A 354 -1.35 -7.33 -4.74
C GLY A 354 -0.85 -8.21 -3.61
N ILE A 355 -1.28 -7.92 -2.39
CA ILE A 355 -0.89 -8.65 -1.17
C ILE A 355 -1.16 -10.16 -1.22
N ASN A 356 -2.14 -10.57 -2.03
CA ASN A 356 -2.53 -11.96 -2.22
C ASN A 356 -1.62 -12.73 -3.20
N THR A 357 -0.72 -12.05 -3.91
CA THR A 357 0.12 -12.66 -4.95
C THR A 357 1.59 -12.27 -4.85
N ALA A 358 1.92 -11.16 -4.19
CA ALA A 358 3.29 -10.69 -4.00
C ALA A 358 4.21 -11.74 -3.33
N PRO A 359 3.79 -12.48 -2.27
CA PRO A 359 4.66 -13.49 -1.64
C PRO A 359 5.04 -14.64 -2.58
N LEU A 360 4.23 -14.93 -3.60
CA LEU A 360 4.51 -15.98 -4.58
C LEU A 360 5.65 -15.62 -5.54
N MET A 361 6.06 -14.35 -5.59
CA MET A 361 7.17 -13.88 -6.42
C MET A 361 8.53 -14.04 -5.73
N SER A 362 8.55 -14.33 -4.44
CA SER A 362 9.80 -14.61 -3.72
C SER A 362 10.38 -15.95 -4.15
N GLN A 363 11.70 -16.02 -4.30
CA GLN A 363 12.43 -17.28 -4.49
C GLN A 363 12.73 -17.97 -3.14
N ASP A 364 12.41 -17.34 -2.02
CA ASP A 364 12.53 -17.91 -0.68
C ASP A 364 11.44 -18.97 -0.44
N TRP A 365 11.89 -20.22 -0.23
CA TRP A 365 11.01 -21.37 -0.15
C TRP A 365 10.11 -21.35 1.10
N LEU A 366 10.65 -21.04 2.29
CA LEU A 366 9.83 -20.96 3.52
C LEU A 366 8.86 -19.79 3.47
N THR A 367 9.23 -18.67 2.83
CA THR A 367 8.31 -17.54 2.63
C THR A 367 7.08 -17.96 1.83
N ARG A 368 7.26 -18.77 0.77
CA ARG A 368 6.16 -19.30 -0.03
C ARG A 368 5.33 -20.36 0.70
N LEU A 369 5.96 -21.20 1.52
CA LEU A 369 5.27 -22.20 2.36
C LEU A 369 4.45 -21.58 3.50
N ASN A 370 4.76 -20.37 3.94
CA ASN A 370 3.91 -19.65 4.88
C ASN A 370 2.66 -19.03 4.20
N PHE A 371 2.54 -19.15 2.89
CA PHE A 371 1.50 -18.50 2.08
C PHE A 371 0.51 -19.51 1.46
N GLN A 372 -0.38 -19.02 0.60
CA GLN A 372 -1.32 -19.84 -0.15
C GLN A 372 -0.61 -20.67 -1.24
N ARG A 373 -1.32 -21.66 -1.83
CA ARG A 373 -0.81 -22.53 -2.91
C ARG A 373 0.41 -23.38 -2.52
N LEU A 374 0.33 -24.01 -1.36
CA LEU A 374 1.39 -24.89 -0.81
C LEU A 374 1.76 -26.02 -1.77
N LYS A 375 0.76 -26.66 -2.39
CA LYS A 375 0.97 -27.76 -3.35
C LYS A 375 1.87 -27.32 -4.51
N ASP A 376 1.59 -26.17 -5.10
CA ASP A 376 2.37 -25.65 -6.24
C ASP A 376 3.80 -25.33 -5.79
N THR A 377 3.96 -24.75 -4.59
CA THR A 377 5.27 -24.46 -4.00
C THR A 377 6.09 -25.73 -3.72
N LEU A 378 5.45 -26.82 -3.28
CA LEU A 378 6.11 -28.11 -3.03
C LEU A 378 6.52 -28.83 -4.33
N ILE A 379 5.84 -28.56 -5.44
CA ILE A 379 6.18 -29.14 -6.75
C ILE A 379 7.27 -28.30 -7.44
N GLU A 380 7.09 -26.97 -7.50
CA GLU A 380 8.01 -26.06 -8.17
C GLU A 380 9.34 -25.90 -7.41
N GLY A 381 9.29 -25.83 -6.08
CA GLY A 381 10.46 -25.52 -5.25
C GLY A 381 11.63 -26.47 -5.44
N PRO A 382 11.43 -27.81 -5.33
CA PRO A 382 12.48 -28.78 -5.61
C PRO A 382 12.99 -28.73 -7.05
N SER A 383 12.09 -28.51 -8.03
CA SER A 383 12.47 -28.45 -9.45
C SER A 383 13.36 -27.27 -9.81
N GLN A 384 13.18 -26.14 -9.11
CA GLN A 384 13.95 -24.92 -9.32
C GLN A 384 15.12 -24.78 -8.34
N GLY A 385 15.26 -25.70 -7.38
CA GLY A 385 16.31 -25.68 -6.37
C GLY A 385 16.24 -24.46 -5.45
N TRP A 386 15.04 -23.99 -5.10
CA TRP A 386 14.88 -22.85 -4.19
C TRP A 386 15.51 -23.13 -2.82
N LYS A 387 16.16 -22.11 -2.27
CA LYS A 387 16.83 -22.17 -0.97
C LYS A 387 16.25 -21.10 -0.06
N THR A 388 16.30 -21.37 1.23
CA THR A 388 15.97 -20.37 2.25
C THR A 388 17.19 -20.12 3.10
N ASP A 389 17.51 -18.84 3.29
CA ASP A 389 18.45 -18.41 4.30
C ASP A 389 17.70 -18.30 5.63
N ILE A 390 18.02 -19.19 6.57
CA ILE A 390 17.34 -19.30 7.87
C ILE A 390 17.65 -18.07 8.74
N SER A 391 18.79 -17.42 8.54
CA SER A 391 19.12 -16.16 9.23
C SER A 391 18.41 -14.95 8.62
N SER A 392 17.76 -15.13 7.46
CA SER A 392 17.11 -14.04 6.75
C SER A 392 15.80 -13.65 7.44
N VAL A 393 15.65 -12.34 7.62
CA VAL A 393 14.42 -11.67 8.06
C VAL A 393 13.24 -11.83 7.07
N SER A 394 13.48 -12.50 5.93
CA SER A 394 12.44 -12.80 4.92
C SER A 394 11.51 -13.95 5.30
N ALA A 395 11.93 -14.83 6.22
CA ALA A 395 11.19 -16.04 6.56
C ALA A 395 10.58 -15.94 7.98
N PRO A 396 9.28 -15.66 8.13
CA PRO A 396 8.62 -15.62 9.45
C PRO A 396 8.60 -16.99 10.16
N LEU A 397 8.83 -18.09 9.43
CA LEU A 397 9.02 -19.43 10.03
C LEU A 397 10.40 -19.58 10.68
N ALA A 398 11.44 -18.92 10.16
CA ALA A 398 12.77 -18.98 10.76
C ALA A 398 12.82 -18.22 12.10
N ALA A 399 12.04 -17.13 12.21
CA ALA A 399 11.77 -16.45 13.47
C ALA A 399 11.21 -17.36 14.57
N TYR A 400 10.35 -18.32 14.20
CA TYR A 400 9.79 -19.29 15.15
C TYR A 400 10.81 -20.36 15.57
N ALA A 401 11.86 -20.58 14.76
CA ALA A 401 12.91 -21.56 15.01
C ALA A 401 14.11 -20.98 15.79
N TYR A 402 14.41 -19.68 15.65
CA TYR A 402 15.59 -19.01 16.25
C TYR A 402 15.26 -17.89 17.25
N GLY A 403 13.99 -17.51 17.41
CA GLY A 403 13.58 -16.57 18.47
C GLY A 403 14.23 -15.16 18.36
N PRO A 404 14.80 -14.60 19.45
CA PRO A 404 15.22 -13.19 19.54
C PRO A 404 16.39 -12.77 18.62
N GLU A 405 17.00 -13.69 17.87
CA GLU A 405 18.12 -13.41 16.95
C GLU A 405 17.70 -12.88 15.58
N ILE A 406 16.40 -12.74 15.31
CA ILE A 406 15.86 -12.25 14.03
C ILE A 406 16.50 -10.90 13.65
N GLY A 407 17.26 -10.88 12.56
CA GLY A 407 17.87 -9.67 12.02
C GLY A 407 19.17 -9.24 12.71
N ARG A 408 19.75 -10.06 13.59
CA ARG A 408 21.13 -9.89 14.07
C ARG A 408 22.08 -10.70 13.17
N GLU A 409 23.14 -10.07 12.68
CA GLU A 409 24.22 -10.81 12.01
C GLU A 409 24.94 -11.70 13.02
N LYS A 410 25.45 -12.86 12.58
CA LYS A 410 26.19 -13.83 13.41
C LYS A 410 27.37 -13.23 14.21
N ASN A 411 27.90 -12.08 13.81
CA ASN A 411 29.00 -11.42 14.50
C ASN A 411 28.59 -10.71 15.80
N ALA A 412 27.31 -10.73 16.19
CA ALA A 412 26.87 -10.18 17.47
C ALA A 412 27.09 -11.15 18.66
N GLU A 413 27.43 -12.41 18.41
CA GLU A 413 27.73 -13.39 19.48
C GLU A 413 29.03 -13.04 20.24
N GLU A 414 30.04 -12.45 19.58
CA GLU A 414 31.33 -12.13 20.24
C GLU A 414 31.28 -10.93 21.20
N VAL A 415 30.20 -10.14 21.22
CA VAL A 415 30.10 -8.95 22.10
C VAL A 415 29.14 -9.17 23.27
N GLY A 416 28.29 -10.21 23.21
CA GLY A 416 27.19 -10.41 24.16
C GLY A 416 27.44 -11.43 25.27
N GLU A 417 28.44 -12.30 25.15
CA GLU A 417 28.72 -13.31 26.18
C GLU A 417 29.45 -12.74 27.41
N GLU A 418 30.17 -11.62 27.29
CA GLU A 418 30.84 -10.99 28.46
C GLU A 418 29.91 -10.14 29.34
N GLU A 419 28.81 -9.58 28.81
CA GLU A 419 27.94 -8.68 29.61
C GLU A 419 26.79 -9.40 30.34
N LEU A 420 26.50 -10.67 30.02
CA LEU A 420 25.39 -11.41 30.65
C LEU A 420 25.82 -12.18 31.91
N GLU A 421 27.10 -12.49 32.11
CA GLU A 421 27.56 -13.17 33.33
C GLU A 421 27.67 -12.23 34.55
N GLU A 422 27.80 -10.91 34.37
CA GLU A 422 27.94 -9.97 35.49
C GLU A 422 26.60 -9.53 36.14
N THR A 423 25.45 -9.88 35.56
CA THR A 423 24.14 -9.44 36.10
C THR A 423 23.40 -10.49 36.93
N GLU A 424 23.91 -11.72 37.04
CA GLU A 424 23.34 -12.76 37.90
C GLU A 424 24.06 -12.92 39.26
N SER A 425 24.94 -11.98 39.63
CA SER A 425 25.65 -12.00 40.92
C SER A 425 25.58 -10.69 41.71
N VAL A 426 24.37 -10.20 42.03
CA VAL A 426 24.14 -9.29 43.18
C VAL A 426 22.79 -9.58 43.85
#